data_AF-A0A6I3EK98-F1
#
_entry.id   AF-A0A6I3EK98-F1
#
_cell.length_a   1.000
_cell.length_b   1.000
_cell.length_c   1.000
_cell.angle_alpha   90.00
_cell.angle_beta   90.00
_cell.angle_gamma   90.00
#
_symmetry.space_group_name_H-M   'P 1'
#
loop_
_entity.id
_entity.type
_entity.pdbx_description
1 polymer ?
#
loop_
_entity_poly.entity_id
_entity_poly.type
_entity_poly.pdbx_seq_one_letter_code
_entity_poly.pdbx_strand_id
1 'polypeptide(L)'
;MSAVLGGMVKHSSAFTIIAPNHKILANGHPDQEFRADLRRISNVRNAISIASIYCQAGIIFWIVLTLNNPLIYVVAFLLIGRTHAQLLALMHESAHRLLFSNRLVNDFVGRWILGYPSFTNTDGYRRVHMAHHRQEFGLNEPDIALYANYPVSRASFWRKMRRDAFGKTGWRLLRQQLRDAVQTETV
;
A
#
# COMPACT_ATOMS: atom_id res chain seq x y z
N MET A 1 -31.70 1.79 4.68
CA MET A 1 -30.64 0.91 4.16
C MET A 1 -29.55 0.83 5.22
N SER A 2 -29.37 -0.33 5.84
CA SER A 2 -28.33 -0.53 6.87
C SER A 2 -26.97 -0.30 6.25
N ALA A 3 -26.11 0.50 6.88
CA ALA A 3 -24.80 0.83 6.35
C ALA A 3 -24.01 -0.46 6.06
N VAL A 4 -23.51 -0.60 4.84
CA VAL A 4 -22.56 -1.65 4.40
C VAL A 4 -21.19 -1.52 5.13
N LEU A 5 -21.10 -0.58 6.07
CA LEU A 5 -19.92 -0.13 6.77
C LEU A 5 -19.99 -0.70 8.17
N GLY A 6 -19.09 -1.63 8.48
CA GLY A 6 -19.05 -2.47 9.68
C GLY A 6 -19.02 -1.78 11.06
N GLY A 7 -19.96 -0.87 11.34
CA GLY A 7 -20.22 -0.29 12.66
C GLY A 7 -19.07 0.49 13.30
N MET A 8 -17.97 0.75 12.59
CA MET A 8 -16.76 1.38 13.16
C MET A 8 -16.75 2.92 13.07
N VAL A 9 -17.76 3.52 12.44
CA VAL A 9 -17.88 4.99 12.39
C VAL A 9 -18.30 5.48 13.77
N LYS A 10 -17.47 6.32 14.39
CA LYS A 10 -17.81 6.95 15.67
C LYS A 10 -19.04 7.85 15.51
N HIS A 11 -19.78 8.04 16.61
CA HIS A 11 -20.88 9.01 16.63
C HIS A 11 -20.38 10.40 16.22
N SER A 12 -21.22 11.18 15.52
CA SER A 12 -20.85 12.49 14.97
C SER A 12 -20.28 13.46 16.02
N SER A 13 -20.73 13.34 17.26
CA SER A 13 -20.23 14.13 18.40
C SER A 13 -18.76 13.88 18.75
N ALA A 14 -18.13 12.81 18.25
CA ALA A 14 -16.72 12.53 18.47
C ALA A 14 -15.80 13.31 17.50
N PHE A 15 -16.36 13.93 16.47
CA PHE A 15 -15.59 14.71 15.50
C PHE A 15 -15.58 16.19 15.88
N THR A 16 -14.41 16.82 15.79
CA THR A 16 -14.26 18.26 15.95
C THR A 16 -14.82 18.96 14.71
N ILE A 17 -15.68 19.97 14.92
CA ILE A 17 -16.14 20.84 13.84
C ILE A 17 -14.96 21.71 13.42
N ILE A 18 -14.48 21.52 12.19
CA ILE A 18 -13.42 22.34 11.60
C ILE A 18 -14.08 23.58 10.97
N ALA A 19 -13.74 24.76 11.49
CA ALA A 19 -14.13 26.02 10.88
C ALA A 19 -13.23 26.31 9.66
N PRO A 20 -13.76 26.89 8.58
CA PRO A 20 -12.96 27.33 7.45
C PRO A 20 -11.89 28.34 7.89
N ASN A 21 -10.73 28.28 7.23
CA ASN A 21 -9.61 29.19 7.46
C ASN A 21 -8.89 29.49 6.15
N HIS A 22 -7.76 30.18 6.21
CA HIS A 22 -6.97 30.56 5.03
C HIS A 22 -6.41 29.37 4.23
N LYS A 23 -6.46 28.13 4.75
CA LYS A 23 -6.03 26.88 4.09
C LYS A 23 -7.16 25.93 3.69
N ILE A 24 -8.29 26.00 4.39
CA ILE A 24 -9.39 25.02 4.32
C ILE A 24 -10.72 25.75 4.10
N LEU A 25 -11.42 25.36 3.05
CA LEU A 25 -12.73 25.89 2.66
C LEU A 25 -13.85 25.39 3.60
N ALA A 26 -15.02 26.01 3.53
CA ALA A 26 -16.17 25.65 4.37
C ALA A 26 -16.68 24.22 4.14
N ASN A 27 -16.39 23.62 2.99
CA ASN A 27 -16.69 22.22 2.68
C ASN A 27 -15.59 21.24 3.13
N GLY A 28 -14.58 21.71 3.88
CA GLY A 28 -13.46 20.90 4.38
C GLY A 28 -12.35 20.63 3.37
N HIS A 29 -12.48 21.08 2.12
CA HIS A 29 -11.44 20.89 1.11
C HIS A 29 -10.33 21.93 1.26
N PRO A 30 -9.06 21.60 0.95
CA PRO A 30 -7.99 22.58 0.84
C PRO A 30 -8.35 23.69 -0.16
N ASP A 31 -7.94 24.93 0.06
CA ASP A 31 -8.04 25.99 -0.96
C ASP A 31 -7.13 25.69 -2.17
N GLN A 32 -7.12 26.58 -3.18
CA GLN A 32 -6.34 26.38 -4.40
C GLN A 32 -4.81 26.41 -4.19
N GLU A 33 -4.28 27.37 -3.44
CA GLU A 33 -2.86 27.54 -3.17
C GLU A 33 -2.35 26.39 -2.30
N PHE A 34 -3.04 26.09 -1.19
CA PHE A 34 -2.65 24.99 -0.32
C PHE A 34 -2.73 23.63 -1.05
N ARG A 35 -3.72 23.44 -1.92
CA ARG A 35 -3.81 22.23 -2.76
C ARG A 35 -2.66 22.15 -3.77
N ALA A 36 -2.20 23.26 -4.33
CA ALA A 36 -1.06 23.27 -5.23
C ALA A 36 0.22 22.84 -4.49
N ASP A 37 0.43 23.35 -3.27
CA ASP A 37 1.54 22.96 -2.41
C ASP A 37 1.52 21.47 -2.06
N LEU A 38 0.36 20.94 -1.68
CA LEU A 38 0.18 19.51 -1.36
C LEU A 38 0.45 18.59 -2.56
N ARG A 39 0.30 19.09 -3.79
CA ARG A 39 0.56 18.34 -5.03
C ARG A 39 2.02 18.39 -5.50
N ARG A 40 2.88 19.11 -4.80
CA ARG A 40 4.29 19.23 -5.18
C ARG A 40 5.03 17.91 -4.93
N ILE A 41 5.44 17.25 -6.01
CA ILE A 41 6.21 16.00 -5.96
C ILE A 41 7.71 16.33 -5.80
N SER A 42 8.34 15.79 -4.76
CA SER A 42 9.78 15.95 -4.52
C SER A 42 10.57 14.78 -5.11
N ASN A 43 10.95 14.90 -6.38
CA ASN A 43 11.68 13.86 -7.12
C ASN A 43 12.95 13.40 -6.38
N VAL A 44 13.80 14.33 -5.93
CA VAL A 44 15.09 14.02 -5.28
C VAL A 44 14.86 13.29 -3.97
N ARG A 45 13.95 13.77 -3.12
CA ARG A 45 13.63 13.11 -1.85
C ARG A 45 13.10 11.69 -2.08
N ASN A 46 12.24 11.52 -3.08
CA ASN A 46 11.69 10.21 -3.42
C ASN A 46 12.78 9.26 -3.94
N ALA A 47 13.72 9.73 -4.77
CA ALA A 47 14.87 8.95 -5.21
C ALA A 47 15.79 8.54 -4.03
N ILE A 48 16.05 9.45 -3.09
CA ILE A 48 16.81 9.17 -1.87
C ILE A 48 16.09 8.12 -1.01
N SER A 49 14.77 8.21 -0.86
CA SER A 49 13.98 7.21 -0.12
C SER A 49 14.14 5.82 -0.74
N ILE A 50 14.05 5.70 -2.07
CA ILE A 50 14.23 4.43 -2.78
C ILE A 50 15.66 3.90 -2.57
N ALA A 51 16.67 4.73 -2.83
CA ALA A 51 18.07 4.34 -2.65
C ALA A 51 18.35 3.89 -1.21
N SER A 52 17.82 4.60 -0.21
CA SER A 52 17.95 4.26 1.20
C SER A 52 17.35 2.89 1.53
N ILE A 53 16.18 2.55 0.99
CA ILE A 53 15.56 1.23 1.20
C ILE A 53 16.47 0.12 0.65
N TYR A 54 17.01 0.30 -0.56
CA TYR A 54 17.93 -0.66 -1.17
C TYR A 54 19.27 -0.77 -0.44
N CYS A 55 19.84 0.35 0.01
CA CYS A 55 21.06 0.35 0.82
C CYS A 55 20.83 -0.39 2.14
N GLN A 56 19.71 -0.12 2.83
CA GLN A 56 19.35 -0.83 4.06
C GLN A 56 19.22 -2.34 3.82
N ALA A 57 18.55 -2.74 2.73
CA ALA A 57 18.43 -4.15 2.35
C ALA A 57 19.81 -4.79 2.10
N GLY A 58 20.67 -4.12 1.34
CA GLY A 58 22.04 -4.56 1.08
C GLY A 58 22.87 -4.72 2.35
N ILE A 59 22.76 -3.77 3.29
CA ILE A 59 23.43 -3.85 4.60
C ILE A 59 22.92 -5.05 5.40
N ILE A 60 21.61 -5.29 5.43
CA ILE A 60 21.04 -6.46 6.11
C ILE A 60 21.61 -7.76 5.54
N PHE A 61 21.63 -7.91 4.20
CA PHE A 61 22.21 -9.08 3.56
C PHE A 61 23.70 -9.22 3.83
N TRP A 62 24.45 -8.13 3.77
CA TRP A 62 25.89 -8.14 4.07
C TRP A 62 26.17 -8.61 5.52
N ILE A 63 25.41 -8.12 6.51
CA ILE A 63 25.52 -8.55 7.91
C ILE A 63 25.21 -10.06 8.04
N VAL A 64 24.11 -10.51 7.43
CA VAL A 64 23.69 -11.92 7.44
C VAL A 64 24.79 -12.82 6.90
N LEU A 65 25.36 -12.48 5.74
CA LEU A 65 26.39 -13.27 5.07
C LEU A 65 27.74 -13.24 5.82
N THR A 66 28.08 -12.12 6.46
CA THR A 66 29.35 -11.96 7.17
C THR A 66 29.35 -12.65 8.53
N LEU A 67 28.26 -12.50 9.30
CA LEU A 67 28.22 -12.98 10.68
C LEU A 67 27.70 -14.41 10.83
N ASN A 68 26.97 -14.95 9.83
CA ASN A 68 26.54 -16.36 9.74
C ASN A 68 25.98 -16.93 11.06
N ASN A 69 25.13 -16.16 11.75
CA ASN A 69 24.57 -16.52 13.05
C ASN A 69 23.05 -16.74 12.95
N PRO A 70 22.50 -17.86 13.45
CA PRO A 70 21.06 -18.14 13.40
C PRO A 70 20.16 -17.05 13.99
N LEU A 71 20.59 -16.36 15.06
CA LEU A 71 19.81 -15.26 15.65
C LEU A 71 19.71 -14.05 14.70
N ILE A 72 20.77 -13.80 13.94
CA ILE A 72 20.80 -12.73 12.93
C ILE A 72 19.81 -13.02 11.81
N TYR A 73 19.58 -14.29 11.47
CA TYR A 73 18.61 -14.65 10.44
C TYR A 73 17.18 -14.29 10.87
N VAL A 74 16.85 -14.48 12.14
CA VAL A 74 15.53 -14.09 12.69
C VAL A 74 15.36 -12.57 12.63
N VAL A 75 16.36 -11.81 13.06
CA VAL A 75 16.31 -10.34 13.00
C VAL A 75 16.25 -9.85 11.55
N ALA A 76 17.05 -10.41 10.66
CA ALA A 76 17.06 -10.07 9.24
C ALA A 76 15.71 -10.37 8.59
N PHE A 77 15.08 -11.51 8.91
CA PHE A 77 13.74 -11.84 8.41
C PHE A 77 12.72 -10.74 8.75
N LEU A 78 12.71 -10.25 9.99
CA LEU A 78 11.83 -9.16 10.41
C LEU A 78 12.14 -7.84 9.68
N LEU A 79 13.43 -7.50 9.55
CA LEU A 79 13.87 -6.27 8.88
C LEU A 79 13.62 -6.29 7.37
N ILE A 80 13.73 -7.45 6.72
CA ILE A 80 13.37 -7.63 5.31
C ILE A 80 11.85 -7.54 5.13
N GLY A 81 11.04 -8.06 6.05
CA GLY A 81 9.58 -7.85 6.04
C GLY A 81 9.22 -6.36 6.06
N ARG A 82 9.86 -5.58 6.94
CA ARG A 82 9.74 -4.11 6.97
C ARG A 82 10.20 -3.46 5.65
N THR A 83 11.32 -3.92 5.10
CA THR A 83 11.85 -3.41 3.81
C THR A 83 10.85 -3.65 2.68
N HIS A 84 10.22 -4.82 2.64
CA HIS A 84 9.18 -5.17 1.66
C HIS A 84 7.95 -4.26 1.81
N ALA A 85 7.53 -3.96 3.04
CA ALA A 85 6.45 -2.99 3.29
C ALA A 85 6.80 -1.57 2.82
N GLN A 86 8.04 -1.13 2.97
CA GLN A 86 8.50 0.18 2.47
C GLN A 86 8.52 0.24 0.94
N LEU A 87 8.98 -0.81 0.26
CA LEU A 87 8.91 -0.91 -1.20
C LEU A 87 7.46 -0.82 -1.68
N LEU A 88 6.54 -1.56 -1.04
CA LEU A 88 5.11 -1.52 -1.38
C LEU A 88 4.48 -0.15 -1.13
N ALA A 89 4.88 0.57 -0.08
CA ALA A 89 4.40 1.93 0.17
C ALA A 89 4.80 2.90 -0.95
N LEU A 90 6.05 2.84 -1.44
CA LEU A 90 6.49 3.67 -2.57
C LEU A 90 5.91 3.19 -3.91
N MET A 91 5.70 1.88 -4.08
CA MET A 91 4.97 1.34 -5.23
C MET A 91 3.54 1.87 -5.27
N HIS A 92 2.84 1.91 -4.13
CA HIS A 92 1.52 2.51 -4.01
C HIS A 92 1.55 4.00 -4.39
N GLU A 93 2.55 4.77 -3.95
CA GLU A 93 2.72 6.16 -4.36
C GLU A 93 2.90 6.30 -5.89
N SER A 94 3.61 5.36 -6.50
CA SER A 94 3.74 5.29 -7.96
C SER A 94 2.42 4.94 -8.64
N ALA A 95 1.55 4.15 -8.01
CA ALA A 95 0.23 3.82 -8.51
C ALA A 95 -0.63 5.09 -8.60
N HIS A 96 -0.52 5.99 -7.62
CA HIS A 96 -1.13 7.33 -7.63
C HIS A 96 -0.48 8.32 -8.60
N ARG A 97 0.66 7.97 -9.20
CA ARG A 97 1.50 8.86 -10.01
C ARG A 97 2.01 10.07 -9.23
N LEU A 98 2.33 9.85 -7.96
CA LEU A 98 2.87 10.87 -7.06
C LEU A 98 4.33 10.59 -6.67
N LEU A 99 4.91 9.47 -7.14
CA LEU A 99 6.30 9.11 -6.84
C LEU A 99 7.30 9.99 -7.63
N PHE A 100 7.05 10.25 -8.90
CA PHE A 100 7.84 11.20 -9.70
C PHE A 100 6.95 12.06 -10.57
N SER A 101 7.33 13.33 -10.75
CA SER A 101 6.61 14.28 -11.60
C SER A 101 6.58 13.88 -13.08
N ASN A 102 7.64 13.23 -13.58
CA ASN A 102 7.63 12.62 -14.92
C ASN A 102 6.92 11.26 -14.86
N ARG A 103 5.82 11.12 -15.62
CA ARG A 103 4.99 9.91 -15.62
C ARG A 103 5.71 8.66 -16.14
N LEU A 104 6.58 8.80 -17.14
CA LEU A 104 7.34 7.66 -17.68
C LEU A 104 8.34 7.15 -16.64
N VAL A 105 9.04 8.05 -15.97
CA VAL A 105 9.96 7.70 -14.88
C VAL A 105 9.19 7.09 -13.71
N ASN A 106 8.07 7.70 -13.30
CA ASN A 106 7.21 7.18 -12.24
C ASN A 106 6.78 5.74 -12.54
N ASP A 107 6.25 5.49 -13.74
CA ASP A 107 5.71 4.19 -14.11
C ASP A 107 6.84 3.16 -14.29
N PHE A 108 7.99 3.55 -14.84
CA PHE A 108 9.16 2.68 -14.93
C PHE A 108 9.67 2.25 -13.55
N VAL A 109 9.92 3.22 -12.66
CA VAL A 109 10.44 2.94 -11.31
C VAL A 109 9.39 2.15 -10.50
N GLY A 110 8.13 2.56 -10.57
CA GLY A 110 7.03 1.87 -9.90
C GLY A 110 6.88 0.41 -10.31
N ARG A 111 7.09 0.06 -11.58
CA ARG A 111 7.04 -1.32 -12.08
C ARG A 111 8.30 -2.10 -11.76
N TRP A 112 9.45 -1.61 -12.22
CA TRP A 112 10.68 -2.40 -12.29
C TRP A 112 11.50 -2.36 -11.01
N ILE A 113 11.48 -1.22 -10.31
CA ILE A 113 12.31 -0.99 -9.13
C ILE A 113 11.52 -1.17 -7.84
N LEU A 114 10.19 -1.11 -7.86
CA LEU A 114 9.39 -1.25 -6.64
C LEU A 114 8.42 -2.43 -6.72
N GLY A 115 7.60 -2.48 -7.77
CA GLY A 115 6.58 -3.51 -7.95
C GLY A 115 7.12 -4.92 -8.08
N TYR A 116 7.94 -5.19 -9.10
CA TYR A 116 8.45 -6.54 -9.36
C TYR A 116 9.33 -7.11 -8.24
N PRO A 117 10.27 -6.36 -7.63
CA PRO A 117 11.00 -6.83 -6.45
C PRO A 117 10.07 -7.19 -5.28
N SER A 118 8.89 -6.59 -5.23
CA SER A 118 7.85 -6.88 -4.24
C SER A 118 6.77 -7.87 -4.71
N PHE A 119 6.95 -8.55 -5.86
CA PHE A 119 5.97 -9.47 -6.45
C PHE A 119 4.60 -8.82 -6.69
N THR A 120 4.59 -7.58 -7.16
CA THR A 120 3.35 -6.85 -7.45
C THR A 120 3.34 -6.32 -8.88
N ASN A 121 2.28 -6.64 -9.61
CA ASN A 121 1.99 -6.01 -10.89
C ASN A 121 1.43 -4.59 -10.63
N THR A 122 2.30 -3.58 -10.74
CA THR A 122 1.95 -2.18 -10.45
C THR A 122 0.79 -1.66 -11.29
N ASP A 123 0.65 -2.09 -12.55
CA ASP A 123 -0.46 -1.64 -13.40
C ASP A 123 -1.79 -2.30 -13.03
N GLY A 124 -1.78 -3.60 -12.76
CA GLY A 124 -2.95 -4.32 -12.26
C GLY A 124 -3.40 -3.75 -10.92
N TYR A 125 -2.46 -3.55 -10.01
CA TYR A 125 -2.69 -2.91 -8.73
C TYR A 125 -3.29 -1.51 -8.90
N ARG A 126 -2.68 -0.64 -9.73
CA ARG A 126 -3.19 0.70 -10.01
C ARG A 126 -4.64 0.69 -10.49
N ARG A 127 -5.03 -0.21 -11.39
CA ARG A 127 -6.41 -0.27 -11.91
C ARG A 127 -7.41 -0.51 -10.79
N VAL A 128 -7.20 -1.54 -9.97
CA VAL A 128 -8.10 -1.89 -8.86
C VAL A 128 -8.06 -0.82 -7.78
N HIS A 129 -6.87 -0.32 -7.45
CA HIS A 129 -6.66 0.71 -6.43
C HIS A 129 -7.31 2.05 -6.78
N MET A 130 -7.29 2.45 -8.05
CA MET A 130 -8.00 3.65 -8.51
C MET A 130 -9.53 3.45 -8.49
N ALA A 131 -10.01 2.23 -8.75
CA ALA A 131 -11.43 1.91 -8.61
C ALA A 131 -11.86 1.97 -7.14
N HIS A 132 -11.05 1.44 -6.21
CA HIS A 132 -11.23 1.54 -4.76
C HIS A 132 -11.39 3.01 -4.34
N HIS A 133 -10.39 3.87 -4.60
CA HIS A 133 -10.48 5.29 -4.22
C HIS A 133 -11.67 6.04 -4.84
N ARG A 134 -12.13 5.63 -6.03
CA ARG A 134 -13.29 6.25 -6.69
C ARG A 134 -14.62 5.79 -6.09
N GLN A 135 -14.69 4.53 -5.67
CA GLN A 135 -15.91 3.86 -5.22
C GLN A 135 -15.88 3.55 -3.72
N GLU A 136 -14.99 4.20 -2.96
CA GLU A 136 -14.78 3.91 -1.54
C GLU A 136 -16.12 3.94 -0.81
N PHE A 137 -16.46 2.82 -0.16
CA PHE A 137 -17.72 2.61 0.56
C PHE A 137 -19.01 2.61 -0.30
N GLY A 138 -18.88 2.70 -1.62
CA GLY A 138 -19.97 2.59 -2.59
C GLY A 138 -20.34 1.14 -2.93
N LEU A 139 -21.37 0.99 -3.77
CA LEU A 139 -21.88 -0.34 -4.18
C LEU A 139 -20.87 -1.15 -5.01
N ASN A 140 -20.00 -0.47 -5.76
CA ASN A 140 -19.03 -1.07 -6.68
C ASN A 140 -17.59 -1.07 -6.12
N GLU A 141 -17.46 -0.96 -4.81
CA GLU A 141 -16.18 -0.94 -4.11
C GLU A 141 -15.47 -2.31 -4.22
N PRO A 142 -14.35 -2.43 -4.94
CA PRO A 142 -13.69 -3.72 -5.18
C PRO A 142 -13.17 -4.40 -3.92
N ASP A 143 -12.81 -3.62 -2.88
CA ASP A 143 -12.20 -4.09 -1.63
C ASP A 143 -13.21 -4.23 -0.49
N ILE A 144 -14.53 -4.12 -0.77
CA ILE A 144 -15.58 -4.18 0.27
C ILE A 144 -15.46 -5.45 1.13
N ALA A 145 -15.09 -6.59 0.54
CA ALA A 145 -14.93 -7.85 1.26
C ALA A 145 -13.81 -7.81 2.33
N LEU A 146 -12.84 -6.91 2.21
CA LEU A 146 -11.76 -6.74 3.18
C LEU A 146 -12.27 -6.17 4.50
N TYR A 147 -13.30 -5.33 4.47
CA TYR A 147 -13.76 -4.61 5.66
C TYR A 147 -15.27 -4.67 5.98
N ALA A 148 -16.09 -5.27 5.12
CA ALA A 148 -17.54 -5.46 5.36
C ALA A 148 -17.85 -6.20 6.67
N ASN A 149 -16.90 -6.99 7.19
CA ASN A 149 -17.10 -7.85 8.35
C ASN A 149 -16.44 -7.31 9.64
N TYR A 150 -16.05 -6.04 9.68
CA TYR A 150 -15.62 -5.43 10.94
C TYR A 150 -16.82 -5.06 11.83
N PRO A 151 -16.63 -5.01 13.17
CA PRO A 151 -15.46 -5.51 13.89
C PRO A 151 -15.40 -7.06 13.85
N VAL A 152 -14.19 -7.60 13.72
CA VAL A 152 -13.97 -9.06 13.67
C VAL A 152 -13.79 -9.65 15.07
N SER A 153 -14.27 -10.87 15.30
CA SER A 153 -14.02 -11.58 16.56
C SER A 153 -12.53 -11.92 16.76
N ARG A 154 -12.09 -12.07 18.01
CA ARG A 154 -10.72 -12.52 18.35
C ARG A 154 -10.34 -13.83 17.65
N ALA A 155 -11.28 -14.77 17.57
CA ALA A 155 -11.07 -16.05 16.87
C ALA A 155 -10.83 -15.85 15.37
N SER A 156 -11.59 -14.95 14.73
CA SER A 156 -11.40 -14.59 13.31
C SER A 156 -10.05 -13.90 13.08
N PHE A 157 -9.66 -12.98 13.97
CA PHE A 157 -8.36 -12.32 13.94
C PHE A 157 -7.20 -13.32 14.00
N TRP A 158 -7.15 -14.18 15.02
CA TRP A 158 -6.06 -15.15 15.18
C TRP A 158 -6.03 -16.23 14.08
N ARG A 159 -7.16 -16.56 13.47
CA ARG A 159 -7.20 -17.41 12.28
C ARG A 159 -6.49 -16.74 11.09
N LYS A 160 -6.75 -15.45 10.85
CA LYS A 160 -6.10 -14.68 9.78
C LYS A 160 -4.59 -14.53 10.04
N MET A 161 -4.21 -14.12 11.25
CA MET A 161 -2.80 -14.00 11.66
C MET A 161 -2.02 -15.29 11.46
N ARG A 162 -2.56 -16.45 11.87
CA ARG A 162 -1.90 -17.75 11.64
C ARG A 162 -1.78 -18.09 10.16
N ARG A 163 -2.83 -17.83 9.37
CA ARG A 163 -2.80 -18.08 7.92
C ARG A 163 -1.68 -17.27 7.23
N ASP A 164 -1.46 -16.04 7.68
CA ASP A 164 -0.39 -15.17 7.17
C ASP A 164 0.98 -15.61 7.67
N ALA A 165 1.11 -15.94 8.96
CA ALA A 165 2.36 -16.43 9.56
C ALA A 165 2.88 -17.72 8.90
N PHE A 166 1.97 -18.62 8.49
CA PHE A 166 2.32 -19.84 7.75
C PHE A 166 2.35 -19.65 6.21
N GLY A 167 2.31 -18.41 5.72
CA GLY A 167 2.45 -18.10 4.29
C GLY A 167 1.29 -18.54 3.39
N LYS A 168 0.21 -19.10 3.95
CA LYS A 168 -0.92 -19.65 3.17
C LYS A 168 -1.61 -18.57 2.34
N THR A 169 -1.78 -17.36 2.90
CA THR A 169 -2.34 -16.23 2.15
C THR A 169 -1.41 -15.80 1.03
N GLY A 170 -0.13 -15.62 1.34
CA GLY A 170 0.89 -15.21 0.36
C GLY A 170 0.98 -16.18 -0.80
N TRP A 171 1.04 -17.48 -0.53
CA TRP A 171 1.07 -18.53 -1.56
C TRP A 171 -0.18 -18.49 -2.46
N ARG A 172 -1.36 -18.30 -1.86
CA ARG A 172 -2.61 -18.19 -2.63
C ARG A 172 -2.60 -16.98 -3.57
N LEU A 173 -2.16 -15.82 -3.08
CA LEU A 173 -2.07 -14.59 -3.87
C LEU A 173 -1.02 -14.72 -4.99
N LEU A 174 0.16 -15.25 -4.69
CA LEU A 174 1.21 -15.47 -5.68
C LEU A 174 0.76 -16.44 -6.77
N ARG A 175 0.12 -17.56 -6.38
CA ARG A 175 -0.43 -18.53 -7.34
C ARG A 175 -1.49 -17.89 -8.25
N GLN A 176 -2.32 -17.00 -7.71
CA GLN A 176 -3.31 -16.28 -8.51
C GLN A 176 -2.63 -15.36 -9.53
N GLN A 177 -1.68 -14.53 -9.09
CA GLN A 177 -0.91 -13.67 -10.00
C GLN A 177 -0.23 -14.44 -11.13
N LEU A 178 0.37 -15.59 -10.83
CA LEU A 178 1.03 -16.44 -11.84
C LEU A 178 0.02 -17.06 -12.81
N ARG A 179 -1.18 -17.43 -12.34
CA ARG A 179 -2.25 -17.96 -13.20
C ARG A 179 -2.76 -16.88 -14.15
N ASP A 180 -3.04 -15.70 -13.63
CA ASP A 180 -3.55 -14.56 -14.40
C ASP A 180 -2.52 -14.10 -15.46
N ALA A 181 -1.22 -14.29 -15.20
CA ALA A 181 -0.16 -13.98 -16.17
C ALA A 181 -0.10 -14.96 -17.36
N VAL A 182 -0.56 -16.20 -17.18
CA VAL A 182 -0.57 -17.24 -18.22
C VAL A 182 -1.90 -17.28 -18.97
N GLN A 183 -2.99 -16.90 -18.29
CA GLN A 183 -4.30 -16.73 -18.90
C GLN A 183 -4.35 -15.39 -19.64
N THR A 184 -3.80 -15.37 -20.85
CA THR A 184 -4.13 -14.32 -21.82
C THR A 184 -5.63 -14.41 -22.06
N GLU A 185 -6.40 -13.42 -21.59
CA GLU A 185 -7.82 -13.34 -21.96
C GLU A 185 -7.88 -13.26 -23.49
N THR A 186 -8.50 -14.30 -24.07
CA THR A 186 -9.06 -14.23 -25.42
C THR A 186 -10.21 -13.24 -25.32
N VAL A 187 -9.92 -11.98 -25.60
CA VAL A 187 -10.95 -10.94 -25.81
C VAL A 187 -11.60 -11.19 -27.17
#